data_AF-A0A8J5RFF7-F1
#
_entry.id   AF-A0A8J5RFF7-F1
#
_cell.length_a   1.000
_cell.length_b   1.000
_cell.length_c   1.000
_cell.angle_alpha   90.00
_cell.angle_beta   90.00
_cell.angle_gamma   90.00
#
_symmetry.space_group_name_H-M   'P 1'
#
loop_
_entity.id
_entity.type
_entity.pdbx_description
1 polymer ?
#
loop_
_entity_poly.entity_id
_entity_poly.type
_entity_poly.pdbx_seq_one_letter_code
_entity_poly.pdbx_strand_id
1 'polypeptide(L)'
;MGKKRGDELKIQSENKPVFENPGHGRNPRNSVEIPCPDSAAGLYIKTRDGHVVKVTFEEDELAYQIGETTEILSRGRLCATPHCVQAPRSENASHVDRSTFAMFMQPDWDEKLKFPSEIPYHQELIPPNGTLTFGEYSERLVNKYYQGKT
;
A
#
# COMPACT_ATOMS: atom_id res chain seq x y z
N MET A 1 -21.38 8.04 21.75
CA MET A 1 -21.35 7.97 20.27
C MET A 1 -20.06 7.24 19.89
N GLY A 2 -20.15 5.97 19.54
CA GLY A 2 -18.99 5.06 19.50
C GLY A 2 -18.07 5.28 18.30
N LYS A 3 -16.77 5.47 18.56
CA LYS A 3 -15.69 5.50 17.55
C LYS A 3 -15.59 4.11 16.91
N LYS A 4 -15.89 3.99 15.60
CA LYS A 4 -15.56 2.78 14.83
C LYS A 4 -14.04 2.73 14.64
N ARG A 5 -13.45 1.60 15.04
CA ARG A 5 -12.04 1.26 14.86
C ARG A 5 -11.70 1.28 13.37
N GLY A 6 -10.50 1.72 13.02
CA GLY A 6 -10.01 1.65 11.64
C GLY A 6 -10.00 0.20 11.18
N ASP A 7 -10.85 -0.11 10.20
CA ASP A 7 -10.89 -1.42 9.57
C ASP A 7 -9.64 -1.58 8.71
N GLU A 8 -8.64 -2.27 9.26
CA GLU A 8 -7.52 -2.84 8.52
C GLU A 8 -8.07 -3.79 7.45
N LEU A 9 -7.65 -3.62 6.19
CA LEU A 9 -8.09 -4.49 5.08
C LEU A 9 -7.42 -5.86 5.26
N LYS A 10 -8.05 -6.75 6.03
CA LYS A 10 -7.58 -8.13 6.21
C LYS A 10 -7.97 -8.97 5.01
N ILE A 11 -7.04 -9.16 4.08
CA ILE A 11 -7.14 -10.20 3.06
C ILE A 11 -6.69 -11.50 3.73
N GLN A 12 -7.62 -12.40 4.03
CA GLN A 12 -7.28 -13.75 4.46
C GLN A 12 -6.86 -14.55 3.22
N SER A 13 -5.57 -14.88 3.11
CA SER A 13 -5.06 -15.86 2.14
C SER A 13 -4.84 -17.19 2.87
N GLU A 14 -5.87 -18.02 2.96
CA GLU A 14 -5.68 -19.43 3.28
C GLU A 14 -5.23 -20.15 2.01
N ASN A 15 -3.92 -20.20 1.78
CA ASN A 15 -3.21 -21.29 1.09
C ASN A 15 -1.70 -21.00 1.13
N LYS A 16 -0.92 -21.90 1.74
CA LYS A 16 0.54 -21.87 1.64
C LYS A 16 0.94 -22.22 0.21
N PRO A 17 1.70 -21.38 -0.51
CA PRO A 17 2.26 -21.77 -1.79
C PRO A 17 3.31 -22.86 -1.55
N VAL A 18 3.15 -24.01 -2.20
CA VAL A 18 4.21 -25.01 -2.35
C VAL A 18 5.08 -24.53 -3.50
N PHE A 19 6.31 -24.12 -3.21
CA PHE A 19 7.30 -23.81 -4.25
C PHE A 19 8.00 -25.10 -4.66
N GLU A 20 7.60 -25.69 -5.78
CA GLU A 20 8.42 -26.69 -6.46
C GLU A 20 9.62 -25.98 -7.12
N ASN A 21 10.83 -26.46 -6.86
CA ASN A 21 12.05 -25.96 -7.49
C ASN A 21 12.02 -26.22 -9.00
N PRO A 22 11.98 -25.21 -9.87
CA PRO A 22 12.20 -25.44 -11.29
C PRO A 22 13.69 -25.64 -11.50
N GLY A 23 14.04 -26.80 -12.06
CA GLY A 23 15.40 -27.15 -12.45
C GLY A 23 16.05 -26.07 -13.33
N HIS A 24 17.39 -26.05 -13.25
CA HIS A 24 18.28 -25.20 -14.03
C HIS A 24 17.88 -25.11 -15.52
N GLY A 25 17.44 -23.93 -15.94
CA GLY A 25 17.14 -23.62 -17.35
C GLY A 25 16.66 -22.18 -17.52
N ARG A 26 17.53 -21.19 -17.28
CA ARG A 26 17.26 -19.80 -17.69
C ARG A 26 17.33 -19.73 -19.21
N ASN A 27 16.20 -19.98 -19.86
CA ASN A 27 15.96 -19.57 -21.24
C ASN A 27 15.43 -18.12 -21.17
N PRO A 28 15.99 -17.13 -21.89
CA PRO A 28 15.41 -15.78 -21.94
C PRO A 28 14.09 -15.91 -22.71
N ARG A 29 13.01 -16.18 -21.97
CA ARG A 29 11.66 -16.22 -22.53
C ARG A 29 11.37 -14.78 -22.95
N ASN A 30 11.23 -14.54 -24.25
CA ASN A 30 10.59 -13.33 -24.76
C ASN A 30 9.19 -13.27 -24.14
N SER A 31 9.01 -12.52 -23.06
CA SER A 31 7.70 -12.26 -22.49
C SER A 31 6.93 -11.37 -23.47
N VAL A 32 5.64 -11.64 -23.60
CA VAL A 32 4.72 -10.87 -24.44
C VAL A 32 3.67 -10.31 -23.49
N GLU A 33 3.41 -9.01 -23.62
CA GLU A 33 2.31 -8.39 -22.90
C GLU A 33 0.98 -8.91 -23.44
N ILE A 34 0.06 -9.24 -22.53
CA ILE A 34 -1.28 -9.73 -22.85
C ILE A 34 -2.34 -8.88 -22.15
N PRO A 35 -3.56 -8.79 -22.71
CA PRO A 35 -4.68 -8.24 -21.96
C PRO A 35 -4.88 -8.99 -20.64
N CYS A 36 -5.28 -8.27 -19.60
CA CYS A 36 -5.52 -8.86 -18.29
C CYS A 36 -6.59 -9.98 -18.40
N PRO A 37 -6.27 -11.24 -18.04
CA PRO A 37 -7.17 -12.38 -18.21
C PRO A 37 -8.29 -12.43 -17.16
N ASP A 38 -8.29 -11.50 -16.19
CA ASP A 38 -9.30 -11.36 -15.15
C ASP A 38 -9.65 -9.89 -14.92
N SER A 39 -10.84 -9.49 -15.37
CA SER A 39 -11.32 -8.12 -15.21
C SER A 39 -11.46 -7.65 -13.75
N ALA A 40 -11.49 -8.55 -12.76
CA ALA A 40 -11.51 -8.23 -11.34
C ALA A 40 -10.12 -8.12 -10.70
N ALA A 41 -9.04 -8.43 -11.42
CA ALA A 41 -7.68 -8.21 -10.94
C ALA A 41 -7.29 -6.73 -11.07
N GLY A 42 -6.41 -6.25 -10.19
CA GLY A 42 -5.83 -4.91 -10.31
C GLY A 42 -5.77 -4.13 -9.01
N LEU A 43 -5.54 -2.82 -9.13
CA LEU A 43 -5.44 -1.89 -8.01
C LEU A 43 -6.83 -1.49 -7.50
N TYR A 44 -7.02 -1.54 -6.19
CA TYR A 44 -8.23 -1.10 -5.50
C TYR A 44 -7.88 -0.06 -4.44
N ILE A 45 -8.79 0.90 -4.24
CA ILE A 45 -8.70 1.91 -3.20
C ILE A 45 -9.94 1.86 -2.31
N LYS A 46 -9.77 2.26 -1.04
CA LYS A 46 -10.89 2.52 -0.13
C LYS A 46 -11.23 4.00 -0.16
N THR A 47 -12.42 4.31 -0.65
CA THR A 47 -13.03 5.64 -0.65
C THR A 47 -13.35 6.12 0.77
N ARG A 48 -13.61 7.43 0.92
CA ARG A 48 -13.85 8.05 2.24
C ARG A 48 -15.14 7.60 2.92
N ASP A 49 -16.15 7.23 2.14
CA ASP A 49 -17.41 6.64 2.64
C ASP A 49 -17.29 5.12 2.86
N GLY A 50 -16.09 4.55 2.64
CA GLY A 50 -15.73 3.20 3.03
C GLY A 50 -15.87 2.16 1.91
N HIS A 51 -16.31 2.54 0.71
CA HIS A 51 -16.41 1.62 -0.42
C HIS A 51 -15.03 1.27 -0.98
N VAL A 52 -14.86 0.01 -1.36
CA VAL A 52 -13.67 -0.46 -2.09
C VAL A 52 -13.98 -0.43 -3.58
N VAL A 53 -13.20 0.35 -4.34
CA VAL A 53 -13.41 0.57 -5.78
C VAL A 53 -12.15 0.22 -6.56
N LYS A 54 -12.31 -0.36 -7.76
CA LYS A 54 -11.21 -0.64 -8.67
C LYS A 54 -10.75 0.67 -9.31
N VAL A 55 -9.45 0.89 -9.34
CA VAL A 55 -8.83 2.03 -10.04
C VAL A 55 -8.58 1.64 -11.49
N THR A 56 -8.91 2.55 -12.41
CA THR A 56 -8.64 2.43 -13.84
C THR A 56 -7.97 3.71 -14.31
N PHE A 57 -6.98 3.58 -15.19
CA PHE A 57 -6.26 4.66 -15.86
C PHE A 57 -5.72 4.11 -17.18
N GLU A 58 -5.49 4.98 -18.15
CA GLU A 58 -5.01 4.61 -19.49
C GLU A 58 -3.49 4.35 -19.50
N GLU A 59 -2.99 3.74 -20.57
CA GLU A 59 -1.57 3.34 -20.69
C GLU A 59 -0.60 4.54 -20.63
N ASP A 60 -1.04 5.71 -21.08
CA ASP A 60 -0.28 6.97 -21.08
C ASP A 60 -0.54 7.85 -19.84
N GLU A 61 -1.22 7.31 -18.82
CA GLU A 61 -1.52 8.02 -17.58
C GLU A 61 -0.63 7.60 -16.41
N LEU A 62 -0.37 8.55 -15.50
CA LEU A 62 0.29 8.31 -14.23
C LEU A 62 -0.71 8.42 -13.07
N ALA A 63 -0.78 7.36 -12.26
CA ALA A 63 -1.54 7.38 -11.02
C ALA A 63 -0.70 7.94 -9.87
N TYR A 64 -1.21 9.00 -9.23
CA TYR A 64 -0.61 9.58 -8.03
C TYR A 64 -1.42 9.19 -6.79
N GLN A 65 -0.72 8.71 -5.76
CA GLN A 65 -1.32 8.41 -4.47
C GLN A 65 -0.72 9.27 -3.38
N ILE A 66 -1.59 9.81 -2.53
CA ILE A 66 -1.18 10.50 -1.31
C ILE A 66 -0.81 9.48 -0.24
N GLY A 67 0.41 9.61 0.29
CA GLY A 67 0.87 8.87 1.46
C GLY A 67 0.63 9.63 2.77
N GLU A 68 0.73 8.92 3.88
CA GLU A 68 0.46 9.43 5.23
C GLU A 68 1.31 10.66 5.60
N THR A 69 2.60 10.67 5.26
CA THR A 69 3.47 11.83 5.51
C THR A 69 2.97 13.10 4.81
N THR A 70 2.43 12.97 3.60
CA THR A 70 1.86 14.12 2.87
C THR A 70 0.55 14.59 3.52
N GLU A 71 -0.27 13.68 4.04
CA GLU A 71 -1.44 14.04 4.84
C GLU A 71 -1.04 14.85 6.09
N ILE A 72 -0.02 14.40 6.83
CA ILE A 72 0.52 15.10 8.00
C ILE A 72 1.01 16.51 7.62
N LEU A 73 1.89 16.61 6.62
CA LEU A 73 2.47 17.88 6.17
C LEU A 73 1.40 18.86 5.66
N SER A 74 0.39 18.35 4.96
CA SER A 74 -0.73 19.16 4.45
C SER A 74 -1.73 19.57 5.55
N ARG A 75 -1.60 19.03 6.77
CA ARG A 75 -2.55 19.16 7.88
C ARG A 75 -3.94 18.66 7.52
N GLY A 76 -4.03 17.51 6.86
CA GLY A 76 -5.29 16.87 6.47
C GLY A 76 -5.98 17.47 5.25
N ARG A 77 -5.35 18.40 4.53
CA ARG A 77 -5.89 18.91 3.24
C ARG A 77 -5.80 17.86 2.13
N LEU A 78 -4.73 17.08 2.15
CA LEU A 78 -4.56 15.87 1.36
C LEU A 78 -4.74 14.68 2.30
N CYS A 79 -5.36 13.60 1.82
CA CYS A 79 -5.67 12.43 2.65
C CYS A 79 -5.01 11.19 2.04
N ALA A 80 -4.31 10.44 2.88
CA ALA A 80 -3.81 9.13 2.52
C ALA A 80 -4.98 8.19 2.23
N THR A 81 -4.84 7.40 1.17
CA THR A 81 -5.92 6.51 0.71
C THR A 81 -5.45 5.06 0.81
N PRO A 82 -6.07 4.23 1.69
CA PRO A 82 -5.76 2.81 1.74
C PRO A 82 -5.99 2.15 0.38
N HIS A 83 -5.08 1.27 0.00
CA HIS A 83 -5.12 0.59 -1.28
C HIS A 83 -4.58 -0.83 -1.17
N CYS A 84 -4.97 -1.67 -2.11
CA CYS A 84 -4.44 -3.03 -2.24
C CYS A 84 -4.45 -3.45 -3.70
N VAL A 85 -3.65 -4.47 -4.03
CA VAL A 85 -3.72 -5.13 -5.33
C VAL A 85 -4.45 -6.45 -5.15
N GLN A 86 -5.52 -6.65 -5.91
CA GLN A 86 -6.22 -7.92 -6.00
C GLN A 86 -5.57 -8.78 -7.08
N ALA A 87 -5.12 -9.97 -6.68
CA ALA A 87 -4.60 -10.98 -7.60
C ALA A 87 -5.72 -11.56 -8.49
N PRO A 88 -5.40 -11.99 -9.72
CA PRO A 88 -6.36 -12.67 -10.58
C PRO A 88 -6.80 -14.00 -9.96
N ARG A 89 -8.05 -14.38 -10.21
CA ARG A 89 -8.66 -15.66 -9.79
C ARG A 89 -8.88 -16.63 -10.95
N SER A 90 -8.73 -16.16 -12.19
CA SER A 90 -8.92 -16.95 -13.41
C SER A 90 -7.83 -18.01 -13.59
N GLU A 91 -8.19 -19.24 -14.00
CA GLU A 91 -7.24 -20.30 -14.37
C GLU A 91 -6.34 -19.87 -15.55
N ASN A 92 -6.83 -18.96 -16.40
CA ASN A 92 -6.09 -18.38 -17.51
C ASN A 92 -4.99 -17.40 -17.06
N ALA A 93 -4.90 -17.07 -15.77
CA ALA A 93 -3.81 -16.29 -15.20
C ALA A 93 -2.61 -17.16 -14.77
N SER A 94 -2.67 -18.49 -14.97
CA SER A 94 -1.52 -19.36 -14.77
C SER A 94 -0.36 -18.91 -15.65
N HIS A 95 0.83 -18.76 -15.05
CA HIS A 95 2.05 -18.28 -15.71
C HIS A 95 2.00 -16.83 -16.23
N VAL A 96 1.06 -16.01 -15.76
CA VAL A 96 1.00 -14.58 -16.04
C VAL A 96 1.49 -13.80 -14.82
N ASP A 97 2.45 -12.89 -15.00
CA ASP A 97 2.83 -11.93 -13.99
C ASP A 97 2.19 -10.56 -14.24
N ARG A 98 2.01 -9.79 -13.16
CA ARG A 98 1.69 -8.37 -13.24
C ARG A 98 2.90 -7.58 -12.77
N SER A 99 3.48 -6.81 -13.68
CA SER A 99 4.58 -5.89 -13.38
C SER A 99 4.04 -4.47 -13.18
N THR A 100 4.57 -3.75 -12.18
CA THR A 100 4.24 -2.33 -11.92
C THR A 100 5.45 -1.65 -11.35
N PHE A 101 5.78 -0.48 -11.87
CA PHE A 101 6.82 0.38 -11.30
C PHE A 101 6.18 1.38 -10.34
N ALA A 102 6.44 1.24 -9.04
CA ALA A 102 6.00 2.17 -8.02
C ALA A 102 7.18 3.03 -7.55
N MET A 103 7.03 4.36 -7.64
CA MET A 103 8.02 5.32 -7.17
C MET A 103 7.52 5.98 -5.88
N PHE A 104 8.25 5.79 -4.79
CA PHE A 104 7.95 6.41 -3.50
C PHE A 104 8.76 7.68 -3.34
N MET A 105 8.06 8.81 -3.21
CA MET A 105 8.65 10.10 -2.86
C MET A 105 8.54 10.30 -1.35
N GLN A 106 9.62 10.75 -0.72
CA GLN A 106 9.68 10.97 0.71
C GLN A 106 10.35 12.31 1.04
N PRO A 107 10.07 12.93 2.20
CA PRO A 107 10.84 14.07 2.68
C PRO A 107 12.28 13.69 3.01
N ASP A 108 13.08 14.72 3.29
CA ASP A 108 14.40 14.54 3.90
C ASP A 108 14.27 13.88 5.28
N TRP A 109 15.29 13.11 5.65
CA TRP A 109 15.25 12.27 6.87
C TRP A 109 15.07 13.10 8.15
N ASP A 110 15.64 14.30 8.19
CA ASP A 110 15.62 15.24 9.30
C ASP A 110 14.46 16.25 9.24
N GLU A 111 13.59 16.18 8.22
CA GLU A 111 12.42 17.05 8.10
C GLU A 111 11.52 16.92 9.33
N LYS A 112 11.18 18.05 9.95
CA LYS A 112 10.40 18.08 11.20
C LYS A 112 8.91 17.97 10.91
N LEU A 113 8.33 16.83 11.22
CA LEU A 113 6.90 16.62 11.21
C LEU A 113 6.26 17.24 12.46
N LYS A 114 5.35 18.19 12.24
CA LYS A 114 4.51 18.78 13.29
C LYS A 114 3.13 18.16 13.22
N PHE A 115 2.81 17.32 14.19
CA PHE A 115 1.54 16.62 14.25
C PHE A 115 0.45 17.52 14.84
N PRO A 116 -0.78 17.52 14.29
CA PRO A 116 -1.92 18.14 14.95
C PRO A 116 -2.27 17.37 16.24
N SER A 117 -3.09 17.97 17.09
CA SER A 117 -3.50 17.38 18.38
C SER A 117 -4.22 16.05 18.24
N GLU A 118 -4.90 15.83 17.11
CA GLU A 118 -5.52 14.57 16.75
C GLU A 118 -5.12 14.21 15.32
N ILE A 119 -4.57 13.01 15.14
CA ILE A 119 -4.44 12.40 13.82
C ILE A 119 -5.26 11.11 13.73
N PRO A 120 -5.75 10.76 12.51
CA PRO A 120 -6.61 9.59 12.34
C PRO A 120 -5.92 8.24 12.57
N TYR A 121 -4.59 8.20 12.56
CA TYR A 121 -3.79 6.98 12.63
C TYR A 121 -2.65 7.14 13.65
N HIS A 122 -2.10 6.06 14.19
CA HIS A 122 -0.79 6.08 14.86
C HIS A 122 -0.59 7.08 16.02
N GLN A 123 -1.67 7.54 16.66
CA GLN A 123 -1.60 8.50 17.76
C GLN A 123 -0.67 8.04 18.89
N GLU A 124 -0.59 6.72 19.12
CA GLU A 124 0.29 6.09 20.09
C GLU A 124 1.78 6.22 19.79
N LEU A 125 2.16 6.54 18.54
CA LEU A 125 3.54 6.73 18.13
C LEU A 125 4.03 8.16 18.29
N ILE A 126 3.12 9.12 18.53
CA ILE A 126 3.45 10.54 18.60
C ILE A 126 3.81 10.94 20.05
N PRO A 127 4.97 11.58 20.27
CA PRO A 127 5.34 12.07 21.60
C PRO A 127 4.41 13.21 22.08
N PRO A 128 4.34 13.49 23.40
CA PRO A 128 3.47 14.55 23.94
C PRO A 128 3.73 15.96 23.36
N ASN A 129 4.94 16.24 22.89
CA ASN A 129 5.29 17.51 22.25
C ASN A 129 4.86 17.59 20.77
N GLY A 130 4.28 16.52 20.21
CA GLY A 130 3.73 16.49 18.85
C GLY A 130 4.77 16.68 17.74
N THR A 131 6.06 16.41 17.99
CA THR A 131 7.12 16.62 17.00
C THR A 131 8.04 15.41 16.88
N LEU A 132 8.29 14.97 15.65
CA LEU A 132 9.28 13.97 15.26
C LEU A 132 9.95 14.40 13.96
N THR A 133 11.14 13.90 13.66
CA THR A 133 11.62 13.91 12.26
C THR A 133 10.89 12.87 11.42
N PHE A 134 10.90 13.02 10.10
CA PHE A 134 10.39 12.00 9.18
C PHE A 134 11.06 10.64 9.40
N GLY A 135 12.38 10.64 9.64
CA GLY A 135 13.14 9.44 9.95
C GLY A 135 12.66 8.73 11.22
N GLU A 136 12.56 9.46 12.34
CA GLU A 136 12.07 8.91 13.62
C GLU A 136 10.66 8.35 13.48
N TYR A 137 9.78 9.05 12.75
CA TYR A 137 8.43 8.60 12.50
C TYR A 137 8.39 7.30 11.68
N SER A 138 9.19 7.23 10.62
CA SER A 138 9.29 6.07 9.73
C SER A 138 9.80 4.84 10.46
N GLU A 139 10.84 4.98 11.29
CA GLU A 139 11.36 3.88 12.11
C GLU A 139 10.31 3.35 13.08
N ARG A 140 9.56 4.24 13.76
CA ARG A 140 8.46 3.83 14.66
C ARG A 140 7.38 3.05 13.93
N LEU A 141 7.01 3.47 12.72
CA LEU A 141 6.03 2.76 11.89
C LEU A 141 6.55 1.39 11.46
N VAL A 142 7.78 1.31 10.95
CA VAL A 142 8.39 0.03 10.54
C VAL A 142 8.44 -0.94 11.72
N ASN A 143 8.87 -0.48 12.90
CA ASN A 143 8.93 -1.31 14.09
C ASN A 143 7.54 -1.82 14.51
N LYS A 144 6.51 -0.95 14.49
CA LYS A 144 5.12 -1.33 14.77
C LYS A 144 4.62 -2.44 13.83
N TYR A 145 4.86 -2.31 12.53
CA TYR A 145 4.27 -3.22 11.53
C TYR A 145 5.03 -4.53 11.35
N TYR A 146 6.36 -4.51 11.48
CA TYR A 146 7.22 -5.62 11.06
C TYR A 146 8.00 -6.26 12.21
N GLN A 147 8.22 -5.57 13.33
CA GLN A 147 9.04 -6.09 14.43
C GLN A 147 8.24 -6.56 15.65
N GLY A 148 6.94 -6.27 15.71
CA GLY A 148 6.05 -6.69 16.81
C GLY A 148 5.28 -8.00 16.60
N LYS A 149 5.64 -8.82 15.60
CA LYS A 149 4.96 -10.08 15.26
C LYS A 149 5.89 -11.27 15.49
N THR A 150 6.08 -11.64 16.75
CA THR A 150 6.59 -12.96 17.18
C THR A 150 5.52 -13.67 17.96
#